data_AF-A0A945VJH8-F1
#
_entry.id   AF-A0A945VJH8-F1
#
_cell.length_a   1.000
_cell.length_b   1.000
_cell.length_c   1.000
_cell.angle_alpha   90.00
_cell.angle_beta   90.00
_cell.angle_gamma   90.00
#
_symmetry.space_group_name_H-M   'P 1'
#
loop_
_entity.id
_entity.type
_entity.pdbx_description
1 polymer ?
#
loop_
_entity_poly.entity_id
_entity_poly.type
_entity_poly.pdbx_seq_one_letter_code
_entity_poly.pdbx_strand_id
1 'polypeptide(L)' 'MKNEKKDIETAIAHLEELVVKMESGKGSLEENIQWFDDGIKLIEVCRNELNDSEKKIDELIKNAEGSFSVKNIE' A
#
# COMPACT_ATOMS: atom_id res chain seq x y z
N MET A 1 11.75 -15.85 6.96
CA MET A 1 10.82 -15.88 5.81
C MET A 1 9.92 -14.65 5.98
N LYS A 2 10.16 -13.58 5.22
CA LYS A 2 9.44 -12.31 5.39
C LYS A 2 8.03 -12.44 4.80
N ASN A 3 7.04 -12.09 5.62
CA ASN A 3 5.60 -12.15 5.32
C ASN A 3 5.16 -10.98 4.40
N GLU A 4 5.78 -10.77 3.24
CA GLU A 4 5.44 -9.61 2.37
C GLU A 4 3.97 -9.64 1.89
N LYS A 5 3.39 -10.82 1.65
CA LYS A 5 1.96 -10.94 1.30
C LYS A 5 1.00 -10.53 2.42
N LYS A 6 1.43 -10.58 3.69
CA LYS A 6 0.54 -10.21 4.80
C LYS A 6 0.38 -8.70 4.93
N ASP A 7 1.30 -7.87 4.43
CA ASP A 7 1.24 -6.44 4.68
C ASP A 7 0.15 -5.75 3.85
N ILE A 8 0.06 -6.00 2.54
CA ILE A 8 -0.97 -5.36 1.70
C ILE A 8 -2.38 -5.87 1.99
N GLU A 9 -2.57 -7.19 2.14
CA GLU A 9 -3.88 -7.77 2.43
C GLU A 9 -4.38 -7.32 3.81
N THR A 10 -3.49 -7.22 4.81
CA THR A 10 -3.85 -6.70 6.13
C THR A 10 -4.14 -5.19 6.07
N ALA A 11 -3.38 -4.42 5.30
CA ALA A 11 -3.62 -2.99 5.15
C ALA A 11 -4.98 -2.70 4.50
N ILE A 12 -5.35 -3.49 3.48
CA ILE A 12 -6.67 -3.42 2.84
C ILE A 12 -7.78 -3.78 3.83
N ALA A 13 -7.64 -4.90 4.55
CA ALA A 13 -8.63 -5.31 5.55
C ALA A 13 -8.82 -4.23 6.64
N HIS A 14 -7.74 -3.61 7.10
CA HIS A 14 -7.82 -2.54 8.09
C HIS A 14 -8.48 -1.27 7.52
N LEU A 15 -8.23 -0.94 6.25
CA LEU A 15 -8.90 0.17 5.58
C LEU A 15 -10.42 -0.07 5.48
N GLU A 16 -10.85 -1.28 5.14
CA GLU A 16 -12.27 -1.66 5.12
C GLU A 16 -12.92 -1.50 6.51
N GLU A 17 -12.23 -1.94 7.57
CA GLU A 17 -12.71 -1.74 8.94
C GLU A 17 -12.85 -0.26 9.32
N LEU A 18 -11.91 0.59 8.90
CA LEU A 18 -11.98 2.03 9.14
C LEU A 18 -13.15 2.67 8.39
N VAL A 19 -13.38 2.29 7.13
CA VAL A 19 -14.53 2.76 6.35
C VAL A 19 -15.84 2.41 7.05
N VAL A 20 -16.00 1.16 7.51
CA VAL A 20 -17.20 0.72 8.26
C VAL A 20 -17.39 1.54 9.54
N LYS A 21 -16.30 1.84 10.27
CA LYS A 21 -16.35 2.68 11.48
C LYS A 21 -16.80 4.11 11.16
N MET A 22 -16.23 4.73 10.11
CA MET A 22 -16.61 6.08 9.66
C MET A 22 -18.08 6.14 9.22
N GLU A 23 -18.53 5.17 8.41
CA GLU A 23 -19.90 5.11 7.91
C GLU A 23 -20.93 4.84 9.00
N SER A 24 -20.51 4.22 10.12
CA SER A 24 -21.41 3.96 11.26
C SER A 24 -21.93 5.23 11.92
N GLY A 25 -21.24 6.37 11.75
CA GLY A 25 -21.60 7.65 12.37
C GLY A 25 -21.48 7.67 13.90
N LYS A 26 -20.85 6.66 14.51
CA LYS A 26 -20.71 6.54 15.97
C LYS A 26 -19.46 7.19 16.55
N GLY A 27 -18.52 7.60 15.69
CA GLY A 27 -17.29 8.28 16.09
C GLY A 27 -17.50 9.75 16.41
N SER A 28 -16.80 10.24 17.42
CA SER A 28 -16.59 11.67 17.66
C SER A 28 -15.82 12.33 16.52
N LEU A 29 -15.78 13.66 16.50
CA LEU A 29 -15.06 14.41 15.47
C LEU A 29 -13.56 14.06 15.48
N GLU A 30 -12.94 14.02 16.67
CA GLU A 30 -11.55 13.63 16.84
C GLU A 30 -11.27 12.19 16.36
N GLU A 31 -12.16 11.25 16.66
CA GLU A 31 -12.03 9.86 16.18
C GLU A 31 -12.13 9.77 14.65
N ASN A 32 -13.06 10.50 14.04
CA ASN A 32 -13.19 10.52 12.58
C ASN A 32 -11.93 11.10 11.90
N ILE A 33 -11.33 12.14 12.48
CA ILE A 33 -10.07 12.72 11.99
C ILE A 33 -8.94 11.69 12.12
N GLN A 34 -8.86 10.98 13.25
CA GLN A 34 -7.85 9.94 13.46
C GLN A 34 -8.01 8.78 12.47
N TRP A 35 -9.22 8.27 12.30
CA TRP A 35 -9.50 7.20 11.33
C TRP A 35 -9.17 7.63 9.91
N PHE A 36 -9.40 8.90 9.57
CA PHE A 36 -9.06 9.43 8.25
C PHE A 36 -7.55 9.44 8.03
N ASP A 37 -6.78 9.96 9.00
CA ASP A 37 -5.32 9.95 8.96
C ASP A 37 -4.75 8.54 8.84
N ASP A 38 -5.29 7.59 9.61
CA ASP A 38 -4.89 6.18 9.55
C ASP A 38 -5.23 5.56 8.18
N GLY A 39 -6.39 5.89 7.61
CA GLY A 39 -6.79 5.46 6.26
C GLY A 39 -5.83 5.97 5.18
N ILE A 40 -5.38 7.23 5.27
CA ILE A 40 -4.40 7.80 4.33
C ILE A 40 -3.06 7.04 4.40
N LYS A 41 -2.57 6.73 5.61
CA LYS A 41 -1.32 5.97 5.80
C LYS A 41 -1.41 4.57 5.21
N LEU A 42 -2.54 3.88 5.40
CA LEU A 42 -2.75 2.55 4.84
C LEU A 42 -2.75 2.58 3.30
N ILE A 43 -3.38 3.58 2.70
CA ILE A 43 -3.37 3.78 1.24
C ILE A 43 -1.94 4.00 0.73
N GLU A 44 -1.13 4.77 1.44
CA GLU A 44 0.27 5.00 1.08
C GLU A 44 1.10 3.71 1.12
N VAL A 45 0.92 2.89 2.16
CA VAL A 45 1.56 1.57 2.26
C VAL A 45 1.19 0.68 1.06
N CYS A 46 -0.10 0.58 0.74
CA CYS A 46 -0.56 -0.20 -0.40
C CYS A 46 0.03 0.29 -1.74
N ARG A 47 0.10 1.62 -1.94
CA ARG A 47 0.70 2.21 -3.15
C ARG A 47 2.19 1.90 -3.26
N ASN A 48 2.92 1.99 -2.16
CA ASN A 48 4.35 1.70 -2.16
C ASN A 48 4.63 0.24 -2.52
N GLU A 49 3.88 -0.69 -1.93
CA GLU A 49 4.02 -2.13 -2.22
C GLU A 49 3.69 -2.46 -3.68
N LEU A 50 2.64 -1.83 -4.24
CA LEU A 50 2.29 -1.97 -5.66
C LEU A 50 3.40 -1.43 -6.57
N ASN A 51 3.93 -0.25 -6.27
CA ASN A 51 5.02 0.36 -7.03
C ASN A 51 6.28 -0.52 -7.01
N ASP A 52 6.63 -1.09 -5.86
CA ASP A 52 7.80 -1.96 -5.74
C ASP A 52 7.61 -3.29 -6.46
N SER A 53 6.38 -3.82 -6.44
CA SER A 53 5.99 -4.99 -7.24
C SER A 53 6.08 -4.70 -8.74
N GLU A 54 5.60 -3.54 -9.21
CA GLU A 54 5.69 -3.10 -10.61
C GLU A 54 7.14 -2.96 -11.07
N LYS A 55 8.00 -2.29 -10.28
CA LYS A 55 9.44 -2.17 -10.57
C LYS A 55 10.09 -3.55 -10.72
N LYS A 56 9.76 -4.49 -9.84
CA LYS A 56 10.32 -5.85 -9.90
C LYS A 56 9.88 -6.60 -11.16
N ILE A 57 8.63 -6.41 -11.60
CA ILE A 57 8.13 -6.96 -12.87
C ILE A 57 8.90 -6.34 -14.04
N ASP A 58 9.06 -5.02 -14.05
CA ASP A 58 9.81 -4.30 -15.08
C ASP A 58 11.26 -4.77 -15.18
N GLU A 59 11.94 -5.00 -14.05
CA GLU A 59 13.29 -5.56 -14.01
C GLU A 59 13.34 -6.98 -14.59
N LEU A 60 12.38 -7.84 -14.25
CA LEU A 60 12.31 -9.21 -14.78
C LEU A 60 12.07 -9.24 -16.29
N ILE A 61 11.21 -8.37 -16.81
CA ILE A 61 10.95 -8.24 -18.26
C ILE A 61 12.22 -7.74 -18.97
N LYS A 62 12.88 -6.70 -18.44
CA LYS A 62 14.15 -6.18 -18.98
C LYS A 62 15.24 -7.24 -19.04
N ASN A 63 15.30 -8.13 -18.04
CA ASN A 63 16.26 -9.24 -18.00
C ASN A 63 15.96 -10.34 -19.03
N ALA A 64 14.67 -10.62 -19.30
CA ALA A 64 14.27 -11.64 -20.27
C ALA A 64 14.55 -11.24 -21.73
N GLU A 65 14.59 -9.94 -22.03
CA GLU A 65 14.86 -9.40 -23.38
C GLU A 65 16.32 -8.92 -23.59
N GLY A 66 17.20 -9.10 -22.61
CA GLY A 66 18.65 -8.97 -22.79
C GLY A 66 19.21 -7.54 -22.94
N SER A 67 18.46 -6.50 -22.56
CA SER A 67 18.91 -5.09 -22.66
C SER A 67 18.90 -4.38 -21.30
N PHE A 68 20.06 -3.84 -20.90
CA PHE A 68 20.21 -3.04 -19.69
C PHE A 68 19.71 -1.61 -19.88
N SER A 69 19.04 -1.06 -18.87
CA SER A 69 18.98 0.38 -18.65
C SER A 69 18.92 0.65 -17.16
N VAL A 70 20.06 1.08 -16.62
CA VAL A 70 20.22 1.61 -15.27
C VAL A 70 19.34 2.86 -15.16
N LYS A 71 18.45 2.92 -14.17
CA LYS A 71 18.08 4.21 -13.60
C LYS A 71 18.79 4.34 -12.27
N ASN A 72 19.80 5.22 -12.28
CA ASN A 72 20.41 5.78 -11.08
C ASN A 72 19.30 6.19 -10.11
N ILE A 73 19.40 5.69 -8.89
CA ILE A 73 18.71 6.25 -7.73
C ILE A 73 19.83 6.95 -6.95
N GLU A 74 19.87 8.27 -7.06
CA GLU A 74 20.47 9.11 -6.00
C GLU A 74 19.54 9.12 -4.79
#